data_AF-A0A4V2SX88-F1
#
_entry.id   AF-A0A4V2SX88-F1
#
_cell.length_a   1.000
_cell.length_b   1.000
_cell.length_c   1.000
_cell.angle_alpha   90.00
_cell.angle_beta   90.00
_cell.angle_gamma   90.00
#
_symmetry.space_group_name_H-M   'P 1'
#
loop_
_entity.id
_entity.type
_entity.pdbx_description
1 polymer ?
#
loop_
_entity_poly.entity_id
_entity_poly.type
_entity_poly.pdbx_seq_one_letter_code
_entity_poly.pdbx_strand_id
1 'polypeptide(L)'
;MPIRPEHVFLYPIDWPQLSHLVRFVRAGGRCEHCGRPHGQRVFHMGDGRWWDEGRSYWRNGDGRRVRRPTEDILSFGKWTPVVLACAHLNHDPSDSALHQLAALCQRCHMIYDGPEHRRRRWMNAHYRRALGDLFYGPYPMRGADWITPTPISMLDDSRSLYANVR
;
A
#
# COMPACT_ATOMS: atom_id res chain seq x y z
N MET A 1 -9.70 -0.36 6.32
CA MET A 1 -8.46 -0.50 7.11
C MET A 1 -8.78 -0.07 8.52
N PRO A 2 -8.60 -0.93 9.54
CA PRO A 2 -8.72 -0.49 10.91
C PRO A 2 -7.56 0.49 11.19
N ILE A 3 -7.90 1.73 11.53
CA ILE A 3 -6.93 2.69 12.08
C ILE A 3 -6.64 2.23 13.50
N ARG A 4 -5.35 2.14 13.85
CA ARG A 4 -4.98 1.78 15.22
C ARG A 4 -5.44 2.89 16.18
N PRO A 5 -5.97 2.57 17.37
CA PRO A 5 -6.44 3.58 18.33
C PRO A 5 -5.41 4.68 18.59
N GLU A 6 -4.13 4.31 18.72
CA GLU A 6 -3.01 5.22 18.95
C GLU A 6 -2.68 6.15 17.76
N HIS A 7 -3.30 5.98 16.60
CA HIS A 7 -3.08 6.83 15.43
C HIS A 7 -4.32 7.61 15.00
N VAL A 8 -5.46 7.45 15.68
CA VAL A 8 -6.73 8.08 15.29
C VAL A 8 -6.59 9.60 15.20
N PHE A 9 -5.82 10.22 16.10
CA PHE A 9 -5.60 11.67 16.13
C PHE A 9 -4.77 12.22 14.96
N LEU A 10 -4.09 11.36 14.19
CA LEU A 10 -3.36 11.79 12.99
C LEU A 10 -4.32 12.06 11.82
N TYR A 11 -5.53 11.52 11.88
CA TYR A 11 -6.53 11.65 10.84
C TYR A 11 -7.46 12.83 11.15
N PRO A 12 -7.94 13.54 10.12
CA PRO A 12 -8.91 14.60 10.33
C PRO A 12 -10.25 14.02 10.79
N ILE A 13 -11.06 14.84 11.47
CA ILE A 13 -12.36 14.42 12.04
C ILE A 13 -13.33 13.88 10.98
N ASP A 14 -13.22 14.37 9.74
CA ASP A 14 -14.02 13.99 8.59
C ASP A 14 -13.38 12.87 7.74
N TRP A 15 -12.43 12.11 8.31
CA TRP A 15 -11.80 10.99 7.62
C TRP A 15 -12.78 9.99 6.99
N PRO A 16 -13.91 9.60 7.62
CA PRO A 16 -14.88 8.71 6.97
C PRO A 16 -15.40 9.27 5.63
N GLN A 17 -15.66 10.57 5.57
CA GLN A 17 -16.14 11.28 4.39
C GLN A 17 -15.04 11.39 3.34
N LEU A 18 -13.83 11.79 3.75
CA LEU A 18 -12.67 11.90 2.86
C LEU A 18 -12.31 10.55 2.23
N SER A 19 -12.28 9.49 3.04
CA SER A 19 -12.03 8.12 2.60
C SER A 19 -13.11 7.62 1.65
N HIS A 20 -14.38 7.99 1.87
CA HIS A 20 -15.48 7.68 0.96
C HIS A 20 -15.33 8.42 -0.38
N LEU A 21 -15.02 9.73 -0.33
CA LEU A 21 -14.78 10.56 -1.51
C LEU A 21 -13.69 9.94 -2.39
N VAL A 22 -12.54 9.59 -1.81
CA VAL A 22 -11.43 8.97 -2.55
C VAL A 22 -11.85 7.64 -3.18
N ARG A 23 -12.47 6.74 -2.41
CA ARG A 23 -12.76 5.37 -2.87
C ARG A 23 -13.92 5.25 -3.85
N PHE A 24 -14.98 6.02 -3.65
CA PHE A 24 -16.25 5.76 -4.33
C PHE A 24 -16.68 6.90 -5.25
N VAL A 25 -16.27 8.14 -4.96
CA VAL A 25 -16.59 9.28 -5.80
C VAL A 25 -15.48 9.49 -6.84
N ARG A 26 -14.24 9.75 -6.40
CA ARG A 26 -13.10 10.00 -7.30
C ARG A 26 -12.72 8.74 -8.10
N ALA A 27 -12.52 7.63 -7.40
CA ALA A 27 -12.10 6.38 -8.03
C ALA A 27 -13.26 5.54 -8.60
N GLY A 28 -14.51 5.98 -8.41
CA GLY A 28 -15.70 5.27 -8.92
C GLY A 28 -15.84 3.84 -8.40
N GLY A 29 -15.35 3.56 -7.19
CA GLY A 29 -15.38 2.22 -6.61
C GLY A 29 -14.42 1.24 -7.29
N ARG A 30 -13.36 1.74 -7.95
CA ARG A 30 -12.33 0.91 -8.59
C ARG A 30 -10.96 1.23 -8.01
N CYS A 31 -10.08 0.24 -7.97
CA CYS A 31 -8.69 0.46 -7.61
C CYS A 31 -8.02 1.39 -8.63
N GLU A 32 -7.41 2.49 -8.18
CA GLU A 32 -6.73 3.45 -9.05
C GLU A 32 -5.47 2.87 -9.72
N HIS A 33 -4.92 1.78 -9.18
CA HIS A 33 -3.77 1.08 -9.76
C HIS A 33 -4.18 0.00 -10.77
N CYS A 34 -4.97 -1.00 -10.33
CA CYS A 34 -5.26 -2.16 -11.17
C CYS A 34 -6.66 -2.17 -11.78
N GLY A 35 -7.55 -1.28 -11.35
CA GLY A 35 -8.92 -1.17 -11.85
C GLY A 35 -9.92 -2.21 -11.31
N ARG A 36 -9.51 -3.09 -10.38
CA ARG A 36 -10.42 -4.07 -9.76
C ARG A 36 -11.58 -3.36 -9.04
N PRO A 37 -12.84 -3.76 -9.29
CA PRO A 37 -14.01 -3.13 -8.69
C PRO A 37 -14.24 -3.56 -7.24
N HIS A 38 -14.62 -2.62 -6.38
CA HIS A 38 -14.98 -2.85 -4.98
C HIS A 38 -16.20 -3.78 -4.84
N GLY A 39 -16.20 -4.63 -3.81
CA GLY A 39 -17.33 -5.50 -3.47
C GLY A 39 -17.49 -6.72 -4.38
N GLN A 40 -16.75 -6.80 -5.48
CA GLN A 40 -16.83 -7.90 -6.44
C GLN A 40 -15.84 -9.00 -6.09
N ARG A 41 -16.19 -10.25 -6.43
CA ARG A 41 -15.24 -11.36 -6.43
C ARG A 41 -14.53 -11.39 -7.77
N VAL A 42 -13.20 -11.35 -7.74
CA VAL A 42 -12.38 -11.37 -8.95
C VAL A 42 -11.59 -12.66 -9.01
N PHE A 43 -11.57 -13.27 -10.19
CA PHE A 43 -10.74 -14.41 -10.50
C PHE A 43 -9.34 -13.97 -10.95
N HIS A 44 -8.29 -14.54 -10.35
CA HIS A 44 -6.90 -14.16 -10.62
C HIS A 44 -5.93 -15.34 -10.53
N MET A 45 -4.79 -15.23 -11.22
CA MET A 45 -3.76 -16.28 -11.34
C MET A 45 -2.66 -16.22 -10.25
N GLY A 46 -2.84 -15.38 -9.22
CA GLY A 46 -1.86 -15.16 -8.15
C GLY A 46 -0.70 -14.21 -8.51
N ASP A 47 -0.19 -14.26 -9.74
CA ASP A 47 0.87 -13.37 -10.25
C ASP A 47 0.44 -11.90 -10.43
N GLY A 48 -0.88 -11.65 -10.44
CA GLY A 48 -1.47 -10.34 -10.64
C GLY A 48 -2.42 -10.27 -11.82
N ARG A 49 -2.33 -11.23 -12.76
CA ARG A 49 -3.30 -11.35 -13.85
C ARG A 49 -4.67 -11.68 -13.30
N TRP A 50 -5.71 -11.03 -13.82
CA TRP A 50 -7.09 -11.20 -13.38
C TRP A 50 -8.10 -11.01 -14.51
N TRP A 51 -9.26 -11.65 -14.36
CA TRP A 51 -10.36 -11.55 -15.33
C TRP A 51 -11.26 -10.37 -15.01
N ASP A 52 -11.36 -9.41 -15.93
CA ASP A 52 -12.30 -8.28 -15.85
C ASP A 52 -13.61 -8.68 -16.51
N GLU A 53 -14.55 -9.20 -15.71
CA GLU A 53 -15.85 -9.69 -16.18
C GLU A 53 -16.63 -8.62 -16.96
N GLY A 54 -16.70 -7.39 -16.42
CA GLY A 54 -17.43 -6.29 -17.05
C GLY A 54 -16.85 -5.83 -18.39
N ARG A 55 -15.60 -6.20 -18.71
CA ARG A 55 -14.98 -5.91 -20.01
C ARG A 55 -14.66 -7.16 -20.82
N SER A 56 -14.90 -8.35 -20.27
CA SER A 56 -14.62 -9.66 -20.88
C SER A 56 -13.19 -9.82 -21.40
N TYR A 57 -12.18 -9.38 -20.63
CA TYR A 57 -10.78 -9.63 -20.95
C TYR A 57 -9.88 -9.76 -19.73
N TRP A 58 -8.66 -10.29 -19.95
CA TRP A 58 -7.64 -10.41 -18.92
C TRP A 58 -6.85 -9.11 -18.74
N ARG A 59 -6.54 -8.78 -17.49
CA ARG A 59 -5.72 -7.63 -17.10
C ARG A 59 -4.52 -8.07 -16.28
N ASN A 60 -3.41 -7.35 -16.38
CA ASN A 60 -2.24 -7.56 -15.51
C ASN A 60 -2.43 -6.88 -14.13
N GLY A 61 -1.40 -6.96 -13.30
CA GLY A 61 -1.36 -6.34 -11.96
C GLY A 61 -1.50 -4.81 -11.96
N ASP A 62 -1.23 -4.15 -13.08
CA ASP A 62 -1.31 -2.69 -13.29
C ASP A 62 -2.58 -2.29 -14.06
N GLY A 63 -3.50 -3.23 -14.28
CA GLY A 63 -4.74 -2.97 -15.01
C GLY A 63 -4.57 -2.82 -16.53
N ARG A 64 -3.43 -3.17 -17.13
CA ARG A 64 -3.30 -3.20 -18.59
C ARG A 64 -3.92 -4.47 -19.15
N ARG A 65 -4.58 -4.39 -20.31
CA ARG A 65 -5.12 -5.56 -21.02
C ARG A 65 -3.98 -6.50 -21.42
N VAL A 66 -4.17 -7.80 -21.19
CA VAL A 66 -3.24 -8.86 -21.58
C VAL A 66 -3.99 -9.99 -22.27
N ARG A 67 -3.24 -10.88 -22.93
CA ARG A 67 -3.79 -12.12 -23.48
C ARG A 67 -4.27 -13.03 -22.35
N ARG A 68 -5.20 -13.93 -22.69
CA ARG A 68 -5.63 -15.01 -21.80
C ARG A 68 -4.40 -15.85 -21.41
N PRO A 69 -4.23 -16.19 -20.11
CA PRO A 69 -3.23 -17.16 -19.65
C PRO A 69 -3.33 -18.48 -20.43
N THR A 70 -2.19 -19.07 -20.78
CA THR A 70 -2.11 -20.38 -21.44
C THR A 70 -1.92 -21.51 -20.44
N GLU A 71 -1.51 -21.17 -19.22
CA GLU A 71 -1.38 -22.07 -18.08
C GLU A 71 -2.75 -22.67 -17.69
N ASP A 72 -2.76 -23.73 -16.89
CA ASP A 72 -3.99 -24.32 -16.39
C ASP A 72 -4.74 -23.37 -15.45
N ILE A 73 -5.64 -22.60 -16.05
CA ILE A 73 -6.43 -21.56 -15.40
C ILE A 73 -7.25 -22.12 -14.25
N LEU A 74 -7.80 -23.33 -14.39
CA LEU A 74 -8.69 -23.92 -13.40
C LEU A 74 -7.91 -24.41 -12.19
N SER A 75 -6.72 -24.96 -12.39
CA SER A 75 -5.88 -25.45 -11.31
C SER A 75 -5.21 -24.33 -10.50
N PHE A 76 -4.79 -23.23 -11.13
CA PHE A 76 -4.06 -22.14 -10.46
C PHE A 76 -4.91 -20.94 -10.06
N GLY A 77 -6.06 -20.76 -10.70
CA GLY A 77 -6.90 -19.60 -10.51
C GLY A 77 -7.62 -19.58 -9.17
N LYS A 78 -7.74 -18.39 -8.57
CA LYS A 78 -8.37 -18.17 -7.27
C LYS A 78 -9.39 -17.04 -7.36
N TRP A 79 -10.47 -17.17 -6.59
CA TRP A 79 -11.47 -16.12 -6.43
C TRP A 79 -11.22 -15.36 -5.13
N THR A 80 -11.03 -14.06 -5.22
CA THR A 80 -10.81 -13.18 -4.06
C THR A 80 -11.81 -12.02 -4.05
N PRO A 81 -12.49 -11.74 -2.92
CA PRO A 81 -13.32 -10.54 -2.79
C PRO A 81 -12.44 -9.29 -2.75
N VAL A 82 -12.79 -8.30 -3.57
CA VAL A 82 -12.05 -7.05 -3.68
C VAL A 82 -12.60 -6.03 -2.69
N VAL A 83 -11.76 -5.60 -1.76
CA VAL A 83 -12.04 -4.50 -0.84
C VAL A 83 -11.07 -3.36 -1.14
N LEU A 84 -11.59 -2.14 -1.20
CA LEU A 84 -10.81 -0.92 -1.39
C LEU A 84 -10.55 -0.26 -0.06
N ALA A 85 -9.32 0.21 0.12
CA ALA A 85 -8.88 1.07 1.20
C ALA A 85 -8.44 2.43 0.63
N CYS A 86 -8.55 3.47 1.45
CA CYS A 86 -7.86 4.74 1.20
C CYS A 86 -6.43 4.59 1.74
N ALA A 87 -5.44 4.86 0.90
CA ALA A 87 -4.02 4.65 1.14
C ALA A 87 -3.25 5.97 1.04
N HIS A 88 -2.30 6.20 1.94
CA HIS A 88 -1.39 7.34 1.88
C HIS A 88 -0.17 7.00 1.01
N LEU A 89 0.01 7.72 -0.10
CA LEU A 89 1.11 7.53 -1.06
C LEU A 89 2.48 8.06 -0.57
N ASN A 90 2.58 8.54 0.65
CA ASN A 90 3.83 8.95 1.30
C ASN A 90 4.06 8.16 2.59
N HIS A 91 3.17 7.21 2.89
CA HIS A 91 3.13 6.45 4.14
C HIS A 91 3.02 7.30 5.43
N ASP A 92 2.70 8.59 5.29
CA ASP A 92 2.42 9.50 6.40
C ASP A 92 0.90 9.56 6.64
N PRO A 93 0.40 9.01 7.76
CA PRO A 93 -1.02 9.05 8.08
C PRO A 93 -1.55 10.44 8.45
N SER A 94 -0.68 11.43 8.68
CA SER A 94 -1.07 12.81 8.99
C SER A 94 -1.34 13.66 7.75
N ASP A 95 -0.81 13.26 6.59
CA ASP A 95 -1.01 13.98 5.34
C ASP A 95 -2.27 13.50 4.61
N SER A 96 -3.40 14.13 4.95
CA SER A 96 -4.69 13.86 4.33
C SER A 96 -4.95 14.68 3.05
N ALA A 97 -3.92 15.25 2.42
CA ALA A 97 -4.10 15.98 1.17
C ALA A 97 -4.61 15.02 0.06
N LEU A 98 -5.60 15.46 -0.73
CA LEU A 98 -6.25 14.59 -1.73
C LEU A 98 -5.28 13.95 -2.74
N HIS A 99 -4.24 14.67 -3.15
CA HIS A 99 -3.23 14.17 -4.08
C HIS A 99 -2.31 13.11 -3.45
N GLN A 100 -2.24 13.08 -2.12
CA GLN A 100 -1.47 12.12 -1.35
C GLN A 100 -2.25 10.84 -1.06
N LEU A 101 -3.58 10.84 -1.28
CA LEU A 101 -4.46 9.71 -1.04
C LEU A 101 -4.76 8.94 -2.32
N ALA A 102 -4.89 7.62 -2.21
CA ALA A 102 -5.29 6.74 -3.31
C ALA A 102 -6.30 5.66 -2.89
N ALA A 103 -7.19 5.28 -3.80
CA ALA A 103 -8.09 4.14 -3.62
C ALA A 103 -7.42 2.86 -4.12
N LEU A 104 -6.92 2.03 -3.20
CA LEU A 104 -6.19 0.81 -3.53
C LEU A 104 -6.95 -0.45 -3.06
N CYS A 105 -6.94 -1.50 -3.89
CA CYS A 105 -7.43 -2.82 -3.48
C CYS A 105 -6.45 -3.52 -2.54
N GLN A 106 -6.89 -4.55 -1.79
CA GLN A 106 -6.02 -5.24 -0.82
C GLN A 106 -4.66 -5.65 -1.42
N ARG A 107 -4.63 -6.19 -2.65
CA ARG A 107 -3.38 -6.57 -3.33
C ARG A 107 -2.46 -5.37 -3.57
N CYS A 108 -2.95 -4.35 -4.28
CA CYS A 108 -2.15 -3.18 -4.63
C CYS A 108 -1.69 -2.44 -3.39
N HIS A 109 -2.55 -2.35 -2.37
CA HIS A 109 -2.23 -1.76 -1.09
C HIS A 109 -1.10 -2.52 -0.38
N MET A 110 -1.18 -3.85 -0.27
CA MET A 110 -0.12 -4.66 0.36
C MET A 110 1.22 -4.59 -0.38
N ILE A 111 1.20 -4.52 -1.71
CA ILE A 111 2.42 -4.36 -2.52
C ILE A 111 3.04 -3.00 -2.24
N TYR A 112 2.22 -1.94 -2.26
CA TYR A 112 2.65 -0.56 -2.05
C TYR A 112 3.24 -0.35 -0.65
N ASP A 113 2.56 -0.82 0.40
CA ASP A 113 3.05 -0.71 1.78
C ASP A 113 4.15 -1.72 2.14
N GLY A 114 4.45 -2.68 1.26
CA GLY A 114 5.40 -3.77 1.53
C GLY A 114 6.77 -3.31 2.04
N PRO A 115 7.44 -2.35 1.35
CA PRO A 115 8.71 -1.79 1.81
C PRO A 115 8.61 -1.13 3.20
N GLU A 116 7.60 -0.28 3.42
CA GLU A 116 7.39 0.40 4.69
C GLU A 116 7.10 -0.58 5.83
N HIS A 117 6.31 -1.62 5.58
CA HIS A 117 6.07 -2.70 6.53
C HIS A 117 7.33 -3.52 6.84
N ARG A 118 8.26 -3.68 5.88
CA ARG A 118 9.58 -4.31 6.16
C ARG A 118 10.41 -3.40 7.06
N ARG A 119 10.50 -2.11 6.73
CA ARG A 119 11.21 -1.10 7.53
C ARG A 119 10.73 -1.06 8.98
N ARG A 120 9.41 -0.89 9.18
CA ARG A 120 8.79 -0.87 10.53
C ARG A 120 9.03 -2.16 11.30
N ARG A 121 8.92 -3.33 10.65
CA ARG A 121 9.16 -4.63 11.32
C ARG A 121 10.59 -4.76 11.83
N TRP A 122 11.57 -4.31 11.04
CA TRP A 122 12.96 -4.30 11.47
C TRP A 122 13.22 -3.28 12.57
N MET A 123 12.72 -2.05 12.46
CA MET A 123 12.88 -1.03 13.51
C MET A 123 12.31 -1.53 14.84
N ASN A 124 11.10 -2.10 14.82
CA ASN A 124 10.48 -2.69 16.00
C ASN A 124 11.25 -3.87 16.58
N ALA A 125 12.04 -4.59 15.77
CA ALA A 125 12.92 -5.65 16.26
C ALA A 125 14.19 -5.09 16.93
N HIS A 126 14.75 -3.99 16.42
CA HIS A 126 15.92 -3.33 16.99
C HIS A 126 15.61 -2.49 18.24
N TYR A 127 14.50 -1.74 18.22
CA TYR A 127 14.02 -0.96 19.38
C TYR A 127 13.69 -1.85 20.59
N ARG A 128 13.55 -3.16 20.37
CA ARG A 128 13.38 -4.15 21.44
C ARG A 128 14.69 -4.61 22.07
N ARG A 129 15.83 -4.41 21.40
CA ARG A 129 17.14 -4.97 21.77
C ARG A 129 18.09 -3.92 22.36
N ALA A 130 17.97 -2.67 21.93
CA ALA A 130 18.85 -1.58 22.34
C ALA A 130 18.09 -0.25 22.48
N LEU A 131 18.68 0.68 23.25
CA LEU A 131 18.19 2.05 23.38
C LEU A 131 18.53 2.93 22.16
N GLY A 132 19.39 2.45 21.25
CA GLY A 132 19.87 3.19 20.10
C GLY A 132 20.81 2.37 19.23
N ASP A 133 21.24 2.98 18.13
CA ASP A 133 22.28 2.48 17.23
C ASP A 133 23.58 3.27 17.48
N LEU A 134 24.73 2.61 17.36
CA LEU A 134 26.04 3.26 17.47
C LEU A 134 26.21 4.39 16.43
N PHE A 135 25.63 4.23 15.24
CA PHE A 135 25.77 5.20 14.13
C PHE A 135 24.64 6.22 14.05
N TYR A 136 23.43 5.90 14.55
CA TYR A 136 22.24 6.78 14.45
C TYR A 136 21.80 7.37 15.80
N GLY A 137 22.49 7.03 16.89
CA GLY A 137 22.17 7.52 18.22
C GLY A 137 20.94 6.83 18.84
N PRO A 138 20.36 7.41 19.91
CA PRO A 138 19.23 6.82 20.61
C PRO A 138 18.01 6.68 19.69
N TYR A 139 17.34 5.54 19.77
CA TYR A 139 16.07 5.33 19.09
C TYR A 139 14.97 6.18 19.74
N PRO A 140 14.01 6.69 18.97
CA PRO A 140 12.87 7.41 19.52
C PRO A 140 12.07 6.49 20.46
N MET A 141 11.44 7.11 21.46
CA MET A 141 10.52 6.42 22.36
C MET A 141 9.43 5.71 21.54
N ARG A 142 9.11 4.45 21.87
CA ARG A 142 8.10 3.66 21.15
C ARG A 142 6.80 4.45 20.96
N GLY A 143 6.36 4.62 19.72
CA GLY A 143 5.18 5.40 19.34
C GLY A 143 5.51 6.73 18.63
N ALA A 144 6.77 7.17 18.63
CA ALA A 144 7.25 8.31 17.83
C ALA A 144 7.91 7.87 16.49
N ASP A 145 7.72 6.61 16.12
CA ASP A 145 8.42 5.90 15.03
C ASP A 145 8.07 6.42 13.62
N TRP A 146 7.02 7.25 13.50
CA TRP A 146 6.57 7.81 12.23
C TRP A 146 7.45 8.98 11.74
N ILE A 147 8.29 9.54 12.61
CA ILE A 147 9.22 10.63 12.31
C ILE A 147 10.63 10.11 11.97
N THR A 148 10.92 8.83 12.22
CA THR A 148 12.30 8.34 12.09
C THR A 148 12.66 8.06 10.63
N PRO A 149 13.74 8.67 10.09
CA PRO A 149 14.25 8.36 8.76
C PRO A 149 14.54 6.87 8.61
N THR A 150 14.36 6.35 7.40
CA THR A 150 14.81 5.00 7.05
C THR A 150 16.32 4.89 7.28
N PRO A 151 16.81 3.94 8.11
CA PRO A 151 18.24 3.72 8.28
C PRO A 151 18.92 3.45 6.94
N ILE A 152 20.18 3.87 6.76
CA ILE A 152 20.89 3.69 5.47
C ILE A 152 21.03 2.20 5.11
N SER A 153 21.17 1.33 6.12
CA SER A 153 21.20 -0.13 5.95
C SER A 153 19.90 -0.75 5.40
N MET A 154 18.84 0.06 5.28
CA MET A 154 17.51 -0.30 4.77
C MET A 154 17.16 0.38 3.45
N LEU A 155 17.97 1.34 3.01
CA LEU A 155 17.82 1.92 1.70
C LEU A 155 18.33 0.88 0.71
N ASP A 156 17.46 0.32 -0.13
CA ASP A 156 17.91 -0.46 -1.29
C ASP A 156 18.92 0.42 -2.05
N ASP A 157 20.12 -0.11 -2.33
CA ASP A 157 21.28 0.52 -2.99
C ASP A 157 20.97 1.26 -4.33
N SER A 158 19.72 1.24 -4.80
CA SER A 158 19.27 1.83 -6.06
C SER A 158 18.79 3.28 -5.98
N ARG A 159 18.67 3.89 -4.79
CA ARG A 159 18.28 5.32 -4.67
C ARG A 159 19.37 6.26 -4.16
N SER A 160 20.58 5.75 -3.91
CA SER A 160 21.72 6.54 -3.45
C SER A 160 22.38 7.44 -4.52
N LEU A 161 21.74 7.67 -5.68
CA LEU A 161 22.31 8.46 -6.78
C LEU A 161 21.57 9.75 -7.13
N TYR A 162 20.51 10.12 -6.41
CA TYR A 162 19.88 11.45 -6.58
C TYR A 162 19.90 12.27 -5.29
N ALA A 163 21.08 12.36 -4.69
CA ALA A 163 21.39 13.39 -3.70
C ALA A 163 22.80 13.90 -4.00
N ASN A 164 22.95 14.55 -5.16
CA ASN A 164 23.92 15.61 -5.44
C ASN A 164 23.80 16.02 -6.91
N VAL A 165 23.24 17.20 -7.20
CA VAL A 165 23.84 18.27 -8.02
C VAL A 165 23.00 19.54 -7.84
N ARG A 166 23.61 20.52 -7.17
CA ARG A 166 23.31 21.98 -7.06
C ARG A 166 22.16 22.42 -6.16
#